data_AF-A0A3D4G0M0-F1
#
_entry.id   AF-A0A3D4G0M0-F1
#
_cell.length_a   1.000
_cell.length_b   1.000
_cell.length_c   1.000
_cell.angle_alpha   90.00
_cell.angle_beta   90.00
_cell.angle_gamma   90.00
#
_symmetry.space_group_name_H-M   'P 1'
#
loop_
_entity.id
_entity.type
_entity.pdbx_description
1 polymer ?
#
loop_
_entity_poly.entity_id
_entity_poly.type
_entity_poly.pdbx_seq_one_letter_code
_entity_poly.pdbx_strand_id
1 'polypeptide(L)'
;AFMTGEALQSAIAGRDPQFNQSQVQFELNRAGGRRFAQFTAQHVGDYLAIVLDDQVMSAPVIRDRIGARGQIDLGASPLDEARDLALVLRAGALPAKLRVMEERTVGPSLGQDSVDQAKIAGIVGVILVVFIMVGYYRMAGMLAIVALGVYSILVLGGLAGLNATLTLPGIAGLILSVGMAVDANVLIF
;
A
#
# COMPACT_ATOMS: atom_id res chain seq x y z
N ALA A 1 -29.17 -17.56 -5.41
CA ALA A 1 -28.29 -16.77 -6.30
C ALA A 1 -28.44 -17.28 -7.73
N PHE A 2 -28.59 -16.39 -8.73
CA PHE A 2 -28.71 -16.79 -10.15
C PHE A 2 -27.36 -16.80 -10.90
N MET A 3 -26.35 -16.13 -10.34
CA MET A 3 -24.98 -16.06 -10.85
C MET A 3 -24.01 -15.87 -9.68
N THR A 4 -22.79 -16.37 -9.80
CA THR A 4 -21.71 -16.25 -8.81
C THR A 4 -20.54 -15.43 -9.38
N GLY A 5 -19.62 -15.02 -8.50
CA GLY A 5 -18.43 -14.24 -8.88
C GLY A 5 -17.48 -14.95 -9.85
N GLU A 6 -17.56 -16.27 -10.02
CA GLU A 6 -16.78 -17.04 -11.01
C GLU A 6 -17.06 -16.62 -12.46
N ALA A 7 -18.22 -16.02 -12.71
CA ALA A 7 -18.59 -15.50 -14.02
C ALA A 7 -17.89 -14.19 -14.36
N LEU A 8 -17.33 -13.49 -13.37
CA LEU A 8 -16.69 -12.19 -13.52
C LEU A 8 -15.23 -12.34 -13.99
N GLN A 9 -14.88 -11.66 -15.07
CA GLN A 9 -13.50 -11.62 -15.60
C GLN A 9 -12.77 -10.35 -15.17
N SER A 10 -13.45 -9.21 -15.16
CA SER A 10 -12.87 -7.94 -14.75
C SER A 10 -13.91 -7.03 -14.12
N ALA A 11 -13.48 -6.18 -13.19
CA ALA A 11 -14.24 -5.04 -12.70
C ALA A 11 -13.30 -3.85 -12.51
N ILE A 12 -13.64 -2.70 -13.06
CA ILE A 12 -12.82 -1.49 -13.09
C ILE A 12 -13.67 -0.31 -12.64
N ALA A 13 -13.22 0.38 -11.61
CA ALA A 13 -13.82 1.63 -11.16
C ALA A 13 -13.44 2.78 -12.10
N GLY A 14 -14.40 3.63 -12.42
CA GLY A 14 -14.20 4.82 -13.23
C GLY A 14 -15.27 5.87 -12.93
N ARG A 15 -15.23 6.95 -13.69
CA ARG A 15 -16.31 7.94 -13.71
C ARG A 15 -16.98 7.93 -15.07
N ASP A 16 -18.29 8.12 -15.07
CA ASP A 16 -19.06 8.34 -16.28
C ASP A 16 -18.59 9.64 -16.95
N PRO A 17 -18.15 9.62 -18.22
CA PRO A 17 -17.76 10.81 -18.95
C PRO A 17 -18.87 11.86 -19.13
N GLN A 18 -20.15 11.45 -19.07
CA GLN A 18 -21.29 12.35 -19.33
C GLN A 18 -21.79 13.03 -18.06
N PHE A 19 -21.90 12.29 -16.96
CA PHE A 19 -22.52 12.77 -15.72
C PHE A 19 -21.53 12.93 -14.57
N ASN A 20 -20.25 12.59 -14.77
CA ASN A 20 -19.19 12.61 -13.74
C ASN A 20 -19.57 11.80 -12.49
N GLN A 21 -20.41 10.78 -12.66
CA GLN A 21 -20.88 9.88 -11.61
C GLN A 21 -19.91 8.70 -11.47
N SER A 22 -19.76 8.17 -10.26
CA SER A 22 -18.89 7.03 -10.01
C SER A 22 -19.55 5.76 -10.54
N GLN A 23 -18.80 4.96 -11.31
CA GLN A 23 -19.31 3.72 -11.89
C GLN A 23 -18.28 2.60 -11.81
N VAL A 24 -18.77 1.36 -11.76
CA VAL A 24 -17.95 0.16 -11.89
C VAL A 24 -18.31 -0.55 -13.18
N GLN A 25 -17.37 -0.58 -14.12
CA GLN A 25 -17.50 -1.34 -15.36
C GLN A 25 -17.06 -2.77 -15.10
N PHE A 26 -17.87 -3.74 -15.51
CA PHE A 26 -17.56 -5.15 -15.34
C PHE A 26 -17.66 -5.92 -16.65
N GLU A 27 -16.83 -6.96 -16.76
CA GLU A 27 -16.85 -7.91 -17.86
C GLU A 27 -17.07 -9.32 -17.30
N LEU A 28 -18.00 -10.04 -17.90
CA LEU A 28 -18.35 -11.41 -17.62
C LEU A 28 -17.78 -12.32 -18.70
N ASN A 29 -17.50 -13.57 -18.34
CA ASN A 29 -17.14 -14.59 -19.31
C ASN A 29 -18.33 -14.91 -20.26
N ARG A 30 -18.06 -15.55 -21.41
CA ARG A 30 -19.08 -15.86 -22.42
C ARG A 30 -20.28 -16.68 -21.91
N ALA A 31 -20.10 -17.51 -20.88
CA ALA A 31 -21.19 -18.30 -20.31
C ALA A 31 -22.03 -17.44 -19.35
N GLY A 32 -21.37 -16.67 -18.48
CA GLY A 32 -21.95 -15.72 -17.55
C GLY A 32 -22.74 -14.63 -18.26
N GLY A 33 -22.17 -13.98 -19.25
CA GLY A 33 -22.85 -12.93 -20.03
C GLY A 33 -24.12 -13.40 -20.74
N ARG A 34 -24.18 -14.66 -21.19
CA ARG A 34 -25.41 -15.23 -21.78
C ARG A 34 -26.51 -15.45 -20.74
N ARG A 35 -26.15 -16.00 -19.57
CA ARG A 35 -27.10 -16.17 -18.45
C ARG A 35 -27.56 -14.82 -17.91
N PHE A 36 -26.65 -13.89 -17.73
CA PHE A 36 -26.93 -12.53 -17.27
C PHE A 36 -27.86 -11.79 -18.24
N ALA A 37 -27.63 -11.91 -19.55
CA ALA A 37 -28.50 -11.33 -20.57
C ALA A 37 -29.91 -11.95 -20.64
N GLN A 38 -30.07 -13.21 -20.26
CA GLN A 38 -31.40 -13.84 -20.18
C GLN A 38 -32.13 -13.38 -18.91
N PHE A 39 -31.43 -13.32 -17.78
CA PHE A 39 -31.98 -12.89 -16.51
C PHE A 39 -32.39 -11.41 -16.54
N THR A 40 -31.48 -10.52 -16.94
CA THR A 40 -31.74 -9.06 -17.01
C THR A 40 -32.83 -8.70 -18.00
N ALA A 41 -32.99 -9.45 -19.09
CA ALA A 41 -34.08 -9.22 -20.05
C ALA A 41 -35.49 -9.44 -19.47
N GLN A 42 -35.61 -10.28 -18.43
CA GLN A 42 -36.89 -10.62 -17.80
C GLN A 42 -37.16 -9.79 -16.53
N HIS A 43 -36.15 -9.11 -16.01
CA HIS A 43 -36.18 -8.39 -14.73
C HIS A 43 -35.79 -6.92 -14.90
N VAL A 44 -36.11 -6.31 -16.04
CA VAL A 44 -35.88 -4.88 -16.27
C VAL A 44 -36.78 -4.09 -15.31
N GLY A 45 -36.19 -3.18 -14.54
CA GLY A 45 -36.85 -2.42 -13.49
C GLY A 45 -36.66 -2.99 -12.08
N ASP A 46 -36.19 -4.23 -11.95
CA ASP A 46 -35.94 -4.84 -10.64
C ASP A 46 -34.57 -4.46 -10.07
N TYR A 47 -34.46 -4.55 -8.75
CA TYR A 47 -33.20 -4.37 -8.03
C TYR A 47 -32.36 -5.65 -8.09
N LEU A 48 -31.09 -5.50 -8.50
CA LEU A 48 -30.11 -6.56 -8.55
C LEU A 48 -29.18 -6.47 -7.33
N ALA A 49 -29.44 -7.25 -6.29
CA ALA A 49 -28.57 -7.27 -5.11
C ALA A 49 -27.23 -7.96 -5.41
N ILE A 50 -26.13 -7.27 -5.09
CA ILE A 50 -24.75 -7.76 -5.09
C ILE A 50 -24.42 -8.13 -3.64
N VAL A 51 -24.23 -9.43 -3.40
CA VAL A 51 -24.04 -9.97 -2.04
C VAL A 51 -22.64 -10.58 -1.92
N LEU A 52 -21.95 -10.25 -0.83
CA LEU A 52 -20.68 -10.85 -0.42
C LEU A 52 -20.79 -11.28 1.05
N ASP A 53 -20.42 -12.52 1.37
CA ASP A 53 -20.46 -13.06 2.74
C ASP A 53 -21.77 -12.77 3.49
N ASP A 54 -22.90 -13.01 2.81
CA ASP A 54 -24.27 -12.76 3.30
C ASP A 54 -24.62 -11.29 3.59
N GLN A 55 -23.76 -10.33 3.21
CA GLN A 55 -24.02 -8.90 3.29
C GLN A 55 -24.30 -8.29 1.91
N VAL A 56 -25.33 -7.44 1.82
CA VAL A 56 -25.68 -6.71 0.60
C VAL A 56 -24.72 -5.53 0.45
N MET A 57 -23.84 -5.59 -0.55
CA MET A 57 -22.88 -4.53 -0.85
C MET A 57 -23.51 -3.41 -1.67
N SER A 58 -24.34 -3.76 -2.65
CA SER A 58 -25.03 -2.78 -3.49
C SER A 58 -26.28 -3.42 -4.12
N ALA A 59 -27.29 -2.61 -4.43
CA ALA A 59 -28.51 -3.06 -5.09
C ALA A 59 -28.92 -2.09 -6.21
N PRO A 60 -28.19 -2.03 -7.33
CA PRO A 60 -28.56 -1.20 -8.47
C PRO A 60 -29.84 -1.73 -9.16
N VAL A 61 -30.56 -0.83 -9.84
CA VAL A 61 -31.72 -1.18 -10.68
C VAL A 61 -31.24 -1.66 -12.05
N ILE A 62 -31.83 -2.74 -12.56
CA ILE A 62 -31.59 -3.21 -13.93
C ILE A 62 -32.31 -2.27 -14.91
N ARG A 63 -31.54 -1.45 -15.64
CA ARG A 63 -32.09 -0.47 -16.60
C ARG A 63 -32.37 -1.05 -17.98
N ASP A 64 -31.60 -2.04 -18.40
CA ASP A 64 -31.72 -2.68 -19.71
C ASP A 64 -31.15 -4.11 -19.65
N ARG A 65 -31.29 -4.87 -20.74
CA ARG A 65 -30.66 -6.16 -20.93
C ARG A 65 -29.14 -6.00 -21.00
N ILE A 66 -28.44 -6.59 -20.04
CA ILE A 66 -26.97 -6.49 -19.94
C ILE A 66 -26.34 -7.78 -20.46
N GLY A 67 -25.42 -7.65 -21.40
CA GLY A 67 -24.68 -8.75 -22.02
C GLY A 67 -23.48 -9.22 -21.20
N ALA A 68 -22.37 -9.47 -21.90
CA ALA A 68 -21.09 -9.81 -21.28
C ALA A 68 -20.39 -8.60 -20.64
N ARG A 69 -20.78 -7.37 -21.00
CA ARG A 69 -20.24 -6.14 -20.42
C ARG A 69 -21.38 -5.32 -19.86
N GLY A 70 -21.16 -4.74 -18.69
CA GLY A 70 -22.12 -3.88 -18.03
C GLY A 70 -21.44 -2.84 -17.18
N GLN A 71 -22.24 -1.92 -16.66
CA GLN A 71 -21.80 -0.92 -15.71
C GLN A 71 -22.76 -0.87 -14.53
N ILE A 72 -22.20 -0.73 -13.34
CA ILE A 72 -22.91 -0.48 -12.10
C ILE A 72 -22.73 1.01 -11.81
N ASP A 73 -23.84 1.72 -11.76
CA ASP A 73 -23.89 3.15 -11.46
C ASP A 73 -24.02 3.33 -9.94
N LEU A 74 -23.06 4.01 -9.32
CA LEU A 74 -23.09 4.38 -7.89
C LEU A 74 -23.54 5.83 -7.69
N GLY A 75 -23.93 6.53 -8.75
CA GLY A 75 -24.40 7.91 -8.69
C GLY A 75 -23.34 8.87 -8.16
N ALA A 76 -23.73 9.69 -7.18
CA ALA A 76 -22.89 10.74 -6.60
C ALA A 76 -21.87 10.25 -5.56
N SER A 77 -21.71 8.94 -5.38
CA SER A 77 -20.74 8.37 -4.45
C SER A 77 -19.29 8.74 -4.79
N PRO A 78 -18.40 8.80 -3.79
CA PRO A 78 -16.97 9.01 -4.00
C PRO A 78 -16.37 7.95 -4.92
N LEU A 79 -15.34 8.31 -5.70
CA LEU A 79 -14.65 7.37 -6.59
C LEU A 79 -14.01 6.21 -5.80
N ASP A 80 -13.60 6.47 -4.55
CA ASP A 80 -13.00 5.44 -3.69
C ASP A 80 -13.99 4.33 -3.34
N GLU A 81 -15.28 4.64 -3.17
CA GLU A 81 -16.33 3.63 -2.94
C GLU A 81 -16.51 2.71 -4.17
N ALA A 82 -16.43 3.28 -5.38
CA ALA A 82 -16.43 2.47 -6.60
C ALA A 82 -15.17 1.60 -6.72
N ARG A 83 -14.00 2.08 -6.25
CA ARG A 83 -12.77 1.27 -6.22
C ARG A 83 -12.88 0.11 -5.25
N ASP A 84 -13.45 0.33 -4.07
CA ASP A 84 -13.68 -0.71 -3.07
C ASP A 84 -14.65 -1.77 -3.60
N LEU A 85 -15.77 -1.35 -4.22
CA LEU A 85 -16.70 -2.28 -4.86
C LEU A 85 -16.04 -3.06 -5.99
N ALA A 86 -15.24 -2.42 -6.86
CA ALA A 86 -14.52 -3.10 -7.93
C ALA A 86 -13.50 -4.12 -7.40
N LEU A 87 -12.84 -3.80 -6.28
CA LEU A 87 -11.89 -4.70 -5.61
C LEU A 87 -12.62 -5.91 -5.02
N VAL A 88 -13.74 -5.69 -4.33
CA VAL A 88 -14.60 -6.76 -3.80
C VAL A 88 -15.11 -7.68 -4.91
N LEU A 89 -15.63 -7.10 -6.00
CA LEU A 89 -16.13 -7.88 -7.14
C LEU A 89 -15.00 -8.74 -7.75
N ARG A 90 -13.79 -8.19 -7.90
CA ARG A 90 -12.61 -8.91 -8.42
C ARG A 90 -12.07 -9.97 -7.47
N ALA A 91 -12.11 -9.72 -6.16
CA ALA A 91 -11.70 -10.70 -5.16
C ALA A 91 -12.55 -11.98 -5.26
N GLY A 92 -13.80 -11.84 -5.74
CA GLY A 92 -14.71 -12.94 -5.99
C GLY A 92 -14.96 -13.76 -4.72
N ALA A 93 -15.46 -14.98 -4.90
CA ALA A 93 -15.41 -15.96 -3.82
C ALA A 93 -13.94 -16.44 -3.73
N LEU A 94 -13.22 -16.03 -2.69
CA LEU A 94 -11.94 -16.63 -2.34
C LEU A 94 -12.13 -18.17 -2.30
N PRO A 95 -11.42 -18.95 -3.15
CA PRO A 95 -11.67 -20.39 -3.29
C PRO A 95 -11.35 -21.19 -2.03
N ALA A 96 -10.75 -20.55 -1.03
CA ALA A 96 -10.49 -21.11 0.28
C ALA A 96 -10.79 -20.07 1.36
N LYS A 97 -11.36 -20.53 2.48
CA LYS A 97 -11.53 -19.72 3.69
C LYS A 97 -10.16 -19.29 4.18
N LEU A 98 -9.80 -18.02 4.00
CA LEU A 98 -8.62 -17.44 4.62
C LEU A 98 -8.87 -17.38 6.13
N ARG A 99 -8.12 -18.18 6.89
CA ARG A 99 -8.01 -17.98 8.34
C ARG A 99 -6.81 -17.06 8.55
N VAL A 100 -7.04 -15.90 9.16
CA VAL A 100 -5.95 -15.03 9.60
C VAL A 100 -5.18 -15.81 10.66
N MET A 101 -4.02 -16.36 10.27
CA MET A 101 -3.20 -17.19 11.16
C MET A 101 -2.39 -16.32 12.13
N GLU A 102 -2.03 -15.11 11.70
CA GLU A 102 -1.28 -14.15 12.51
C GLU A 102 -1.55 -12.74 11.98
N GLU A 103 -2.21 -11.91 12.79
CA GLU A 103 -2.36 -10.49 12.52
C GLU A 103 -1.31 -9.76 13.38
N ARG A 104 -0.20 -9.33 12.76
CA ARG A 104 0.74 -8.42 13.43
C ARG A 104 0.32 -6.98 13.21
N THR A 105 -0.68 -6.57 13.98
CA THR A 105 -1.03 -5.15 14.07
C THR A 105 -0.04 -4.47 14.98
N VAL A 106 1.00 -3.88 14.38
CA VAL A 106 1.95 -3.04 15.11
C VAL A 106 1.25 -1.71 15.39
N GLY A 107 0.92 -1.47 16.65
CA GLY A 107 0.31 -0.20 17.07
C GLY A 107 1.25 0.98 16.77
N PRO A 108 0.72 2.15 16.37
CA PRO A 108 1.53 3.34 16.06
C PRO A 108 2.50 3.74 17.18
N SER A 109 2.14 3.46 18.45
CA SER A 109 2.96 3.73 19.62
C SER A 109 4.27 2.93 19.65
N LEU A 110 4.24 1.63 19.28
CA LEU A 110 5.45 0.79 19.26
C LEU A 110 6.46 1.26 18.20
N GLY A 111 5.97 1.80 17.08
CA GLY A 111 6.80 2.42 16.05
C GLY A 111 7.41 3.73 16.53
N GLN A 112 6.60 4.60 17.17
CA GLN A 112 7.05 5.88 17.70
C GLN A 112 8.12 5.71 18.79
N ASP A 113 7.87 4.81 19.76
CA ASP A 113 8.82 4.52 20.84
C ASP A 113 10.17 4.02 20.30
N SER A 114 10.14 3.19 19.25
CA SER A 114 11.35 2.69 18.61
C SER A 114 12.14 3.81 17.91
N VAL A 115 11.46 4.76 17.27
CA VAL A 115 12.09 5.93 16.63
C VAL A 115 12.71 6.85 17.68
N ASP A 116 11.99 7.11 18.78
CA ASP A 116 12.47 7.98 19.84
C ASP A 116 13.69 7.38 20.56
N GLN A 117 13.66 6.07 20.85
CA GLN A 117 14.82 5.36 21.38
C GLN A 117 16.00 5.36 20.40
N ALA A 118 15.76 5.13 19.12
CA ALA A 118 16.80 5.16 18.08
C ALA A 118 17.43 6.56 17.94
N LYS A 119 16.62 7.62 18.07
CA LYS A 119 17.10 9.02 18.04
C LYS A 119 18.02 9.32 19.22
N ILE A 120 17.62 8.93 20.44
CA ILE A 120 18.45 9.14 21.64
C ILE A 120 19.75 8.33 21.53
N ALA A 121 19.66 7.03 21.17
CA ALA A 121 20.83 6.17 21.00
C ALA A 121 21.78 6.71 19.90
N GLY A 122 21.24 7.20 18.80
CA GLY A 122 22.00 7.80 17.71
C GLY A 122 22.76 9.06 18.14
N ILE A 123 22.10 9.98 18.88
CA ILE A 123 22.74 11.21 19.38
C ILE A 123 23.88 10.86 20.34
N VAL A 124 23.64 9.96 21.29
CA VAL A 124 24.67 9.53 22.26
C VAL A 124 25.84 8.86 21.54
N GLY A 125 25.56 8.00 20.56
CA GLY A 125 26.59 7.33 19.75
C GLY A 125 27.46 8.31 18.96
N VAL A 126 26.85 9.29 18.28
CA VAL A 126 27.60 10.31 17.53
C VAL A 126 28.50 11.14 18.44
N ILE A 127 27.99 11.57 19.61
CA ILE A 127 28.78 12.33 20.58
C ILE A 127 29.98 11.51 21.05
N LEU A 128 29.78 10.23 21.38
CA LEU A 128 30.84 9.34 21.84
C LEU A 128 31.93 9.16 20.75
N VAL A 129 31.53 8.94 19.50
CA VAL A 129 32.44 8.80 18.36
C VAL A 129 33.25 10.08 18.15
N VAL A 130 32.61 11.24 18.17
CA VAL A 130 33.29 12.55 18.05
C VAL A 130 34.31 12.73 19.17
N PHE A 131 33.93 12.40 20.40
CA PHE A 131 34.81 12.58 21.56
C PHE A 131 36.06 11.68 21.47
N ILE A 132 35.87 10.41 21.11
CA ILE A 132 36.97 9.45 20.92
C ILE A 132 37.87 9.88 19.75
N MET A 133 37.28 10.30 18.63
CA MET A 133 38.02 10.72 17.44
C MET A 133 38.89 11.97 17.71
N VAL A 134 38.32 13.00 18.33
CA VAL A 134 39.09 14.22 18.65
C VAL A 134 40.12 13.95 19.75
N GLY A 135 39.77 13.16 20.77
CA GLY A 135 40.66 12.85 21.88
C GLY A 135 41.89 12.03 21.47
N TYR A 136 41.68 10.96 20.71
CA TYR A 136 42.75 10.01 20.35
C TYR A 136 43.52 10.46 19.08
N TYR A 137 42.80 10.93 18.05
CA TYR A 137 43.39 11.26 16.73
C TYR A 137 43.62 12.77 16.51
N ARG A 138 43.22 13.63 17.46
CA ARG A 138 43.48 15.10 17.44
C ARG A 138 43.08 15.75 16.11
N MET A 139 44.06 16.25 15.35
CA MET A 139 43.86 16.93 14.05
C MET A 139 43.31 15.99 12.97
N ALA A 140 43.77 14.75 12.92
CA ALA A 140 43.27 13.74 11.99
C ALA A 140 41.82 13.34 12.31
N GLY A 141 41.49 13.29 13.61
CA GLY A 141 40.12 13.04 14.08
C GLY A 141 39.11 14.11 13.63
N MET A 142 39.50 15.39 13.62
CA MET A 142 38.64 16.45 13.09
C MET A 142 38.34 16.27 11.59
N LEU A 143 39.34 15.89 10.80
CA LEU A 143 39.14 15.60 9.37
C LEU A 143 38.22 14.40 9.16
N ALA A 144 38.37 13.34 9.97
CA ALA A 144 37.49 12.17 9.92
C ALA A 144 36.03 12.51 10.24
N ILE A 145 35.78 13.41 11.20
CA ILE A 145 34.42 13.87 11.54
C ILE A 145 33.78 14.63 10.37
N VAL A 146 34.54 15.49 9.69
CA VAL A 146 34.05 16.20 8.49
C VAL A 146 33.72 15.21 7.38
N ALA A 147 34.59 14.22 7.12
CA ALA A 147 34.33 13.17 6.14
C ALA A 147 33.07 12.35 6.48
N LEU A 148 32.88 12.02 7.76
CA LEU A 148 31.68 11.32 8.23
C LEU A 148 30.40 12.15 8.06
N GLY A 149 30.48 13.46 8.27
CA GLY A 149 29.38 14.39 8.01
C GLY A 149 28.97 14.42 6.53
N VAL A 150 29.95 14.54 5.63
CA VAL A 150 29.71 14.49 4.18
C VAL A 150 29.11 13.15 3.77
N TYR A 151 29.65 12.04 4.28
CA TYR A 151 29.12 10.70 4.06
C TYR A 151 27.63 10.59 4.47
N SER A 152 27.29 11.06 5.66
CA SER A 152 25.92 11.01 6.19
C SER A 152 24.95 11.82 5.33
N ILE A 153 25.35 13.01 4.88
CA ILE A 153 24.55 13.85 3.98
C ILE A 153 24.32 13.16 2.64
N LEU A 154 25.35 12.55 2.05
CA LEU A 154 25.23 11.84 0.77
C LEU A 154 24.27 10.66 0.85
N VAL A 155 24.34 9.88 1.94
CA VAL A 155 23.45 8.73 2.12
C VAL A 155 21.99 9.18 2.30
N LEU A 156 21.74 10.13 3.21
CA LEU A 156 20.39 10.65 3.44
C LEU A 156 19.82 11.37 2.22
N GLY A 157 20.65 12.13 1.50
CA GLY A 157 20.28 12.78 0.25
C GLY A 157 19.94 11.79 -0.86
N GLY A 158 20.67 10.68 -0.96
CA GLY A 158 20.37 9.58 -1.88
C GLY A 158 19.03 8.90 -1.56
N LEU A 159 18.77 8.62 -0.28
CA LEU A 159 17.48 8.08 0.19
C LEU A 159 16.32 9.01 -0.18
N ALA A 160 16.47 10.32 0.08
CA ALA A 160 15.46 11.32 -0.26
C ALA A 160 15.24 11.44 -1.79
N GLY A 161 16.31 11.44 -2.58
CA GLY A 161 16.22 11.51 -4.05
C GLY A 161 15.52 10.31 -4.69
N LEU A 162 15.60 9.13 -4.05
CA LEU A 162 14.93 7.91 -4.49
C LEU A 162 13.51 7.74 -3.90
N ASN A 163 13.04 8.69 -3.08
CA ASN A 163 11.81 8.55 -2.28
C ASN A 163 11.77 7.26 -1.43
N ALA A 164 12.94 6.80 -0.98
CA ALA A 164 13.05 5.59 -0.17
C ALA A 164 12.69 5.88 1.30
N THR A 165 11.90 5.00 1.91
CA THR A 165 11.46 5.15 3.30
C THR A 165 12.52 4.63 4.28
N LEU A 166 12.89 5.42 5.28
CA LEU A 166 13.83 5.00 6.32
C LEU A 166 13.10 4.14 7.37
N THR A 167 13.34 2.82 7.32
CA THR A 167 12.77 1.84 8.25
C THR A 167 13.74 1.52 9.39
N LEU A 168 13.27 0.85 10.45
CA LEU A 168 14.14 0.39 11.56
C LEU A 168 15.36 -0.43 11.07
N PRO A 169 15.20 -1.43 10.18
CA PRO A 169 16.35 -2.12 9.57
C PRO A 169 17.27 -1.18 8.80
N GLY A 170 16.72 -0.16 8.14
CA GLY A 170 17.49 0.88 7.47
C GLY A 170 18.36 1.68 8.44
N ILE A 171 17.83 2.07 9.60
CA ILE A 171 18.58 2.76 10.67
C ILE A 171 19.73 1.87 11.17
N ALA A 172 19.48 0.58 11.38
CA ALA A 172 20.54 -0.37 11.77
C ALA A 172 21.66 -0.47 10.71
N GLY A 173 21.28 -0.52 9.42
CA GLY A 173 22.23 -0.48 8.32
C GLY A 173 23.07 0.80 8.27
N LEU A 174 22.46 1.96 8.56
CA LEU A 174 23.18 3.23 8.67
C LEU A 174 24.20 3.23 9.80
N ILE A 175 23.82 2.72 10.98
CA ILE A 175 24.72 2.62 12.13
C ILE A 175 25.92 1.72 11.80
N LEU A 176 25.68 0.56 11.18
CA LEU A 176 26.74 -0.35 10.75
C LEU A 176 27.69 0.32 9.75
N SER A 177 27.14 1.05 8.78
CA SER A 177 27.92 1.71 7.75
C SER A 177 28.74 2.88 8.29
N VAL A 178 28.19 3.65 9.25
CA VAL A 178 28.93 4.66 10.01
C VAL A 178 30.11 4.02 10.76
N GLY A 179 29.90 2.88 11.41
CA GLY A 179 30.97 2.14 12.09
C GLY A 179 32.10 1.73 11.15
N MET A 180 31.78 1.20 9.97
CA MET A 180 32.78 0.85 8.95
C MET A 180 33.49 2.09 8.37
N ALA A 181 32.77 3.20 8.18
CA ALA A 181 33.39 4.45 7.70
C ALA A 181 34.38 5.03 8.72
N VAL A 182 34.04 4.95 10.01
CA VAL A 182 34.93 5.34 11.12
C VAL A 182 36.15 4.43 11.18
N ASP A 183 35.98 3.10 11.07
CA ASP A 183 37.08 2.13 11.05
C ASP A 183 38.03 2.34 9.87
N ALA A 184 37.50 2.60 8.66
CA ALA A 184 38.31 2.92 7.49
C ALA A 184 39.13 4.20 7.69
N ASN A 185 38.58 5.23 8.35
CA ASN A 185 39.32 6.43 8.69
C ASN A 185 40.42 6.13 9.72
N VAL A 186 40.13 5.31 10.73
CA VAL A 186 41.12 4.88 11.72
C VAL A 186 42.29 4.11 11.09
N LEU A 187 42.03 3.24 10.12
CA LEU A 187 43.10 2.48 9.44
C LEU A 187 44.03 3.35 8.60
N ILE A 188 43.54 4.51 8.12
CA ILE A 188 44.32 5.44 7.29
C ILE A 188 45.24 6.34 8.13
N PHE A 189 44.86 6.64 9.38
CA PHE A 189 45.53 7.61 10.25
C PHE A 189 46.38 6.95 11.35
#